data_AF-A0A9D7ZU50-F1
#
_entry.id   AF-A0A9D7ZU50-F1
#
_cell.length_a   1.000
_cell.length_b   1.000
_cell.length_c   1.000
_cell.angle_alpha   90.00
_cell.angle_beta   90.00
_cell.angle_gamma   90.00
#
_symmetry.space_group_name_H-M   'P 1'
#
loop_
_entity.id
_entity.type
_entity.pdbx_description
1 polymer ?
#
loop_
_entity_poly.entity_id
_entity_poly.type
_entity_poly.pdbx_seq_one_letter_code
_entity_poly.pdbx_strand_id
1 'polypeptide(L)'
;MKTQRTMKPIMMISIFMMIVPCSLMVNGQSWLLDGGSFVKKRKPPKTILVRYDAEGTVPDGATYMMVLNKKGEECMFEREADGGGTLFELHWKDEKGDHFAAWFLHAYEFIVPLDRTKPAEKYVYLVDTYTEKYVDGIKRPVPNDPDVEPVAKLIPQK
;
A
#
# COMPACT_ATOMS: atom_id res chain seq x y z
N MET A 1 -38.51 -3.80 -56.59
CA MET A 1 -37.31 -3.05 -57.00
C MET A 1 -36.14 -3.50 -56.13
N LYS A 2 -35.09 -4.07 -56.74
CA LYS A 2 -33.88 -4.55 -56.05
C LYS A 2 -32.83 -3.44 -56.13
N THR A 3 -32.44 -2.88 -54.98
CA THR A 3 -31.41 -1.82 -54.93
C THR A 3 -30.03 -2.45 -54.74
N GLN A 4 -29.16 -2.20 -55.70
CA GLN A 4 -27.77 -2.62 -55.73
C GLN A 4 -26.87 -1.78 -54.82
N ARG A 5 -26.01 -2.49 -54.09
CA ARG A 5 -24.63 -2.19 -53.62
C ARG A 5 -24.16 -0.74 -53.57
N THR A 6 -23.63 -0.37 -52.41
CA THR A 6 -22.28 0.22 -52.30
C THR A 6 -21.60 -0.29 -51.02
N MET A 7 -20.64 -1.20 -51.18
CA MET A 7 -19.67 -1.53 -50.13
C MET A 7 -18.66 -0.39 -50.04
N LYS A 8 -18.49 0.19 -48.85
CA LYS A 8 -17.39 1.13 -48.57
C LYS A 8 -16.13 0.34 -48.19
N PRO A 9 -14.95 0.72 -48.69
CA PRO A 9 -13.69 0.05 -48.34
C PRO A 9 -13.22 0.46 -46.95
N ILE A 10 -12.92 -0.58 -46.15
CA ILE A 10 -11.77 -0.76 -45.25
C ILE A 10 -11.03 0.52 -44.85
N MET A 11 -11.11 0.87 -43.56
CA MET A 11 -9.99 1.53 -42.88
C MET A 11 -9.64 0.72 -41.64
N MET A 12 -8.70 -0.20 -41.85
CA MET A 12 -8.01 -0.96 -40.82
C MET A 12 -7.05 0.01 -40.15
N ILE A 13 -7.41 0.55 -38.98
CA ILE A 13 -6.48 1.32 -38.17
C ILE A 13 -5.56 0.31 -37.47
N SER A 14 -4.49 -0.06 -38.18
CA SER A 14 -3.31 -0.69 -37.60
C SER A 14 -2.66 0.30 -36.66
N ILE A 15 -2.94 0.20 -35.36
CA ILE A 15 -2.12 0.83 -34.33
C ILE A 15 -0.80 0.07 -34.32
N PHE A 16 0.22 0.68 -34.92
CA PHE A 16 1.60 0.27 -34.80
C PHE A 16 1.96 0.20 -33.33
N MET A 17 2.20 -1.02 -32.87
CA MET A 17 2.88 -1.37 -31.63
C MET A 17 4.28 -0.76 -31.69
N MET A 18 4.45 0.47 -31.18
CA MET A 18 5.77 1.05 -30.96
C MET A 18 6.42 0.31 -29.80
N ILE A 19 7.20 -0.71 -30.17
CA ILE A 19 8.27 -1.23 -29.34
C ILE A 19 9.24 -0.05 -29.11
N VAL A 20 9.28 0.44 -27.87
CA VAL A 20 10.36 1.33 -27.41
C VAL A 20 11.39 0.44 -26.74
N PRO A 21 12.50 0.07 -27.42
CA PRO A 21 13.65 -0.48 -26.73
C PRO A 21 14.47 0.72 -26.25
N CYS A 22 14.07 1.31 -25.13
CA CYS A 22 14.96 2.22 -24.43
C CYS A 22 15.57 1.45 -23.26
N SER A 23 16.64 0.73 -23.58
CA SER A 23 17.69 0.37 -22.63
C SER A 23 18.33 1.67 -22.12
N LEU A 24 17.61 2.37 -21.23
CA LEU A 24 18.19 3.40 -20.39
C LEU A 24 18.73 2.71 -19.16
N MET A 25 20.04 2.84 -19.02
CA MET A 25 20.85 2.36 -17.93
C MET A 25 20.18 2.72 -16.58
N VAL A 26 19.73 1.67 -15.90
CA VAL A 26 19.24 1.70 -14.52
C VAL A 26 20.44 2.02 -13.63
N ASN A 27 20.63 3.30 -13.36
CA ASN A 27 21.47 3.75 -12.26
C ASN A 27 20.81 3.29 -10.95
N GLY A 28 21.19 2.12 -10.44
CA GLY A 28 21.42 1.83 -9.02
C GLY A 28 20.39 2.22 -7.95
N GLN A 29 19.19 2.66 -8.28
CA GLN A 29 18.10 2.79 -7.33
C GLN A 29 17.54 1.39 -7.14
N SER A 30 18.00 0.70 -6.10
CA SER A 30 17.20 -0.34 -5.48
C SER A 30 15.78 0.19 -5.33
N TRP A 31 14.80 -0.53 -5.88
CA TRP A 31 13.37 -0.29 -5.65
C TRP A 31 13.08 -0.53 -4.15
N LEU A 32 13.50 0.40 -3.30
CA LEU A 32 13.35 0.31 -1.86
C LEU A 32 11.96 0.80 -1.50
N LEU A 33 11.28 -0.01 -0.71
CA LEU A 33 10.10 0.42 0.02
C LEU A 33 10.59 1.39 1.11
N ASP A 34 10.27 2.67 0.97
CA ASP A 34 10.57 3.66 2.00
C ASP A 34 9.65 3.43 3.20
N GLY A 35 10.19 3.55 4.41
CA GLY A 35 9.44 3.34 5.65
C GLY A 35 9.05 1.88 5.91
N GLY A 36 9.54 0.90 5.15
CA GLY A 36 9.18 -0.48 5.37
C GLY A 36 10.16 -1.51 4.82
N SER A 37 9.81 -2.78 4.98
CA SER A 37 10.58 -3.88 4.44
C SER A 37 9.73 -5.07 4.04
N PHE A 38 10.18 -5.79 3.01
CA PHE A 38 9.54 -7.03 2.58
C PHE A 38 9.95 -8.21 3.48
N VAL A 39 8.95 -8.95 3.93
CA VAL A 39 9.08 -10.14 4.76
C VAL A 39 8.89 -11.39 3.90
N LYS A 40 9.87 -12.28 3.93
CA LYS A 40 9.77 -13.59 3.28
C LYS A 40 8.92 -14.54 4.14
N LYS A 41 8.06 -15.34 3.51
CA LYS A 41 7.22 -16.38 4.14
C LYS A 41 7.90 -17.21 5.23
N ARG A 42 9.17 -17.59 5.00
CA ARG A 42 9.94 -18.45 5.92
C ARG A 42 10.49 -17.74 7.17
N LYS A 43 10.34 -16.42 7.28
CA LYS A 43 10.85 -15.60 8.40
C LYS A 43 9.85 -14.52 8.79
N PRO A 44 8.60 -14.88 9.18
CA PRO A 44 7.63 -13.89 9.65
C PRO A 44 8.07 -13.29 11.00
N PRO A 45 7.55 -12.11 11.37
CA PRO A 45 7.67 -11.59 12.73
C PRO A 45 7.17 -12.64 13.74
N LYS A 46 7.91 -12.81 14.84
CA LYS A 46 7.60 -13.83 15.86
C LYS A 46 6.70 -13.30 16.97
N THR A 47 6.86 -12.02 17.33
CA THR A 47 6.12 -11.40 18.42
C THR A 47 4.95 -10.64 17.82
N ILE A 48 3.75 -11.17 18.01
CA ILE A 48 2.50 -10.56 17.56
C ILE A 48 1.86 -9.92 18.79
N LEU A 49 1.58 -8.62 18.68
CA LEU A 49 0.94 -7.82 19.73
C LEU A 49 -0.58 -7.85 19.57
N VAL A 50 -1.05 -7.63 18.35
CA VAL A 50 -2.48 -7.61 18.01
C VAL A 50 -2.68 -8.24 16.63
N ARG A 51 -3.77 -8.98 16.46
CA ARG A 51 -4.25 -9.45 15.15
C ARG A 51 -5.52 -8.71 14.79
N TYR A 52 -5.72 -8.47 13.50
CA TYR A 52 -6.91 -7.81 13.00
C TYR A 52 -7.58 -8.62 11.88
N ASP A 53 -8.89 -8.67 11.93
CA ASP A 53 -9.73 -8.96 10.77
C ASP A 53 -9.92 -7.66 9.97
N ALA A 54 -10.14 -7.76 8.66
CA ALA A 54 -10.30 -6.58 7.81
C ALA A 54 -11.72 -6.50 7.25
N GLU A 55 -12.30 -5.30 7.32
CA GLU A 55 -13.56 -4.93 6.68
C GLU A 55 -13.28 -3.79 5.68
N GLY A 56 -13.57 -4.02 4.39
CA GLY A 56 -13.35 -3.04 3.33
C GLY A 56 -12.48 -3.56 2.19
N THR A 57 -11.79 -2.65 1.50
CA THR A 57 -10.97 -2.97 0.33
C THR A 57 -9.57 -3.39 0.77
N VAL A 58 -9.32 -4.69 0.76
CA VAL A 58 -8.01 -5.30 1.08
C VAL A 58 -7.66 -6.40 0.09
N PRO A 59 -6.37 -6.76 -0.08
CA PRO A 59 -5.99 -7.90 -0.89
C PRO A 59 -6.58 -9.22 -0.34
N ASP A 60 -6.98 -10.11 -1.24
CA ASP A 60 -7.58 -11.40 -0.88
C ASP A 60 -6.63 -12.24 -0.01
N GLY A 61 -7.14 -12.70 1.14
CA GLY A 61 -6.40 -13.53 2.09
C GLY A 61 -5.30 -12.78 2.86
N ALA A 62 -5.25 -11.44 2.78
CA ALA A 62 -4.37 -10.64 3.60
C ALA A 62 -4.76 -10.74 5.09
N THR A 63 -3.76 -10.83 5.96
CA THR A 63 -3.91 -10.79 7.42
C THR A 63 -3.10 -9.64 7.98
N TYR A 64 -3.66 -8.93 8.95
CA TYR A 64 -3.10 -7.69 9.48
C TYR A 64 -2.71 -7.88 10.94
N MET A 65 -1.50 -7.49 11.29
CA MET A 65 -0.96 -7.70 12.63
C MET A 65 -0.12 -6.52 13.07
N MET A 66 -0.29 -6.10 14.32
CA MET A 66 0.71 -5.29 14.99
C MET A 66 1.75 -6.23 15.60
N VAL A 67 3.02 -5.97 15.35
CA VAL A 67 4.13 -6.88 15.70
C VAL A 67 5.31 -6.10 16.25
N LEU A 68 6.28 -6.82 16.85
CA LEU A 68 7.61 -6.27 17.06
C LEU A 68 8.56 -6.72 15.94
N ASN A 69 9.31 -5.76 15.37
CA ASN A 69 10.41 -6.10 14.48
C ASN A 69 11.61 -6.68 15.26
N LYS A 70 12.71 -6.98 14.56
CA LYS A 70 13.91 -7.59 15.19
C LYS A 70 14.61 -6.68 16.19
N LYS A 71 14.37 -5.38 16.15
CA LYS A 71 14.91 -4.40 17.09
C LYS A 71 13.99 -4.18 18.30
N GLY A 72 12.81 -4.83 18.32
CA GLY A 72 11.81 -4.63 19.37
C GLY A 72 10.94 -3.38 19.16
N GLU A 73 10.95 -2.80 17.96
CA GLU A 73 10.12 -1.65 17.61
C GLU A 73 8.75 -2.13 17.13
N GLU A 74 7.70 -1.39 17.46
CA GLU A 74 6.34 -1.67 16.99
C GLU A 74 6.23 -1.40 15.49
N CYS A 75 5.58 -2.30 14.77
CA CYS A 75 5.34 -2.19 13.33
C CYS A 75 3.96 -2.74 12.99
N MET A 76 3.42 -2.28 11.85
CA MET A 76 2.30 -2.97 11.21
C MET A 76 2.84 -4.01 10.23
N PHE A 77 2.22 -5.18 10.20
CA PHE A 77 2.54 -6.25 9.27
C PHE A 77 1.29 -6.62 8.46
N GLU A 78 1.34 -6.35 7.16
CA GLU A 78 0.37 -6.87 6.19
C GLU A 78 0.95 -8.16 5.61
N ARG A 79 0.38 -9.29 6.01
CA ARG A 79 0.80 -10.61 5.58
C ARG A 79 -0.09 -11.08 4.44
N GLU A 80 0.53 -11.40 3.31
CA GLU A 80 -0.13 -11.97 2.14
C GLU A 80 -0.55 -13.42 2.37
N ALA A 81 -1.48 -13.92 1.54
CA ALA A 81 -2.01 -15.29 1.63
C ALA A 81 -0.90 -16.37 1.54
N ASP A 82 0.18 -16.09 0.81
CA ASP A 82 1.31 -17.01 0.68
C ASP A 82 2.16 -17.09 1.97
N GLY A 83 1.98 -16.13 2.89
CA GLY A 83 2.63 -16.00 4.18
C GLY A 83 3.82 -15.04 4.24
N GLY A 84 4.26 -14.49 3.10
CA GLY A 84 5.12 -13.30 3.03
C GLY A 84 4.34 -12.02 3.30
N GLY A 85 4.94 -10.87 3.06
CA GLY A 85 4.22 -9.59 3.13
C GLY A 85 5.12 -8.40 3.41
N THR A 86 4.55 -7.35 3.98
CA THR A 86 5.19 -6.05 4.15
C THR A 86 5.13 -5.60 5.61
N LEU A 87 6.29 -5.25 6.17
CA LEU A 87 6.40 -4.52 7.43
C LEU A 87 6.42 -3.03 7.15
N PHE A 88 5.53 -2.30 7.84
CA PHE A 88 5.47 -0.85 7.88
C PHE A 88 6.19 -0.40 9.16
N GLU A 89 7.42 0.07 8.99
CA GLU A 89 8.38 0.34 10.05
C GLU A 89 8.52 1.84 10.35
N LEU A 90 8.11 2.73 9.44
CA LEU A 90 7.99 4.15 9.76
C LEU A 90 6.86 4.31 10.75
N HIS A 91 7.20 4.79 11.95
CA HIS A 91 6.27 4.92 13.07
C HIS A 91 6.29 6.34 13.62
N TRP A 92 5.11 6.92 13.82
CA TRP A 92 4.93 8.15 14.60
C TRP A 92 3.63 8.11 15.40
N LYS A 93 3.45 9.08 16.30
CA LYS A 93 2.26 9.18 17.16
C LYS A 93 1.65 10.58 17.04
N ASP A 94 0.33 10.62 17.06
CA ASP A 94 -0.44 11.86 17.25
C ASP A 94 -1.72 11.59 18.07
N GLU A 95 -2.67 12.52 18.06
CA GLU A 95 -3.93 12.42 18.80
C GLU A 95 -4.85 11.28 18.34
N LYS A 96 -4.71 10.81 17.09
CA LYS A 96 -5.47 9.67 16.54
C LYS A 96 -4.89 8.34 16.98
N GLY A 97 -3.58 8.28 17.25
CA GLY A 97 -2.91 7.12 17.82
C GLY A 97 -1.53 6.87 17.23
N ASP A 98 -1.25 5.60 16.94
CA ASP A 98 0.00 5.14 16.34
C ASP A 98 -0.17 5.03 14.83
N HIS A 99 0.76 5.62 14.09
CA HIS A 99 0.76 5.61 12.65
C HIS A 99 1.91 4.76 12.14
N PHE A 100 1.61 3.85 11.21
CA PHE A 100 2.62 3.04 10.52
C PHE A 100 2.49 3.26 9.03
N ALA A 101 3.58 3.61 8.34
CA ALA A 101 3.52 3.87 6.91
C ALA A 101 4.69 3.30 6.13
N ALA A 102 4.46 3.08 4.84
CA ALA A 102 5.51 2.74 3.87
C ALA A 102 5.04 3.15 2.47
N TRP A 103 5.98 3.45 1.58
CA TRP A 103 5.65 3.87 0.22
C TRP A 103 6.72 3.47 -0.80
N PHE A 104 6.26 3.34 -2.04
CA PHE A 104 7.12 3.22 -3.21
C PHE A 104 6.47 3.95 -4.39
N LEU A 105 5.41 3.37 -4.98
CA LEU A 105 4.55 4.05 -5.95
C LEU A 105 3.30 4.64 -5.29
N HIS A 106 2.68 3.85 -4.42
CA HIS A 106 1.58 4.29 -3.56
C HIS A 106 2.10 4.37 -2.13
N ALA A 107 1.51 5.27 -1.35
CA ALA A 107 1.75 5.32 0.08
C ALA A 107 0.63 4.59 0.82
N TYR A 108 1.02 3.84 1.83
CA TYR A 108 0.12 3.10 2.70
C TYR A 108 0.32 3.63 4.10
N GLU A 109 -0.78 3.83 4.82
CA GLU A 109 -0.75 4.28 6.20
C GLU A 109 -1.78 3.49 7.00
N PHE A 110 -1.37 3.11 8.21
CA PHE A 110 -2.23 2.46 9.19
C PHE A 110 -2.30 3.35 10.41
N ILE A 111 -3.50 3.68 10.86
CA ILE A 111 -3.72 4.41 12.10
C ILE A 111 -4.32 3.44 13.11
N VAL A 112 -3.57 3.16 14.17
CA VAL A 112 -3.98 2.27 15.25
C VAL A 112 -4.29 3.12 16.49
N PRO A 113 -5.55 3.17 16.96
CA PRO A 113 -5.91 3.92 18.16
C PRO A 113 -5.12 3.46 19.39
N LEU A 114 -4.87 4.36 20.33
CA LEU A 114 -4.18 4.02 21.59
C LEU A 114 -4.95 2.95 22.38
N ASP A 115 -6.28 3.02 22.35
CA ASP A 115 -7.16 1.94 22.81
C ASP A 115 -7.19 0.83 21.75
N ARG A 116 -6.35 -0.19 21.96
CA ARG A 116 -6.18 -1.33 21.03
C ARG A 116 -7.41 -2.23 20.90
N THR A 117 -8.48 -1.97 21.65
CA THR A 117 -9.77 -2.65 21.48
C THR A 117 -10.63 -2.03 20.38
N LYS A 118 -10.25 -0.85 19.89
CA LYS A 118 -10.94 -0.15 18.81
C LYS A 118 -10.37 -0.55 17.44
N PRO A 119 -11.18 -0.44 16.36
CA PRO A 119 -10.71 -0.65 15.01
C PRO A 119 -9.54 0.26 14.64
N ALA A 120 -8.53 -0.29 14.00
CA ALA A 120 -7.54 0.48 13.27
C ALA A 120 -8.03 0.81 11.85
N GLU A 121 -7.39 1.75 11.19
CA GLU A 121 -7.77 2.24 9.87
C GLU A 121 -6.62 2.03 8.89
N LYS A 122 -6.93 1.61 7.66
CA LYS A 122 -5.97 1.48 6.55
C LYS A 122 -6.29 2.53 5.50
N TYR A 123 -5.29 3.29 5.12
CA TYR A 123 -5.33 4.28 4.06
C TYR A 123 -4.38 3.88 2.93
N VAL A 124 -4.78 4.23 1.70
CA VAL A 124 -3.95 4.08 0.50
C VAL A 124 -4.00 5.38 -0.27
N TYR A 125 -2.84 6.01 -0.43
CA TYR A 125 -2.68 7.23 -1.22
C TYR A 125 -2.07 6.85 -2.56
N LEU A 126 -2.83 7.10 -3.62
CA LEU A 126 -2.39 6.84 -4.98
C LEU A 126 -1.28 7.82 -5.40
N VAL A 127 -0.61 7.51 -6.51
CA VAL A 127 0.36 8.45 -7.11
C VAL A 127 -0.35 9.79 -7.32
N ASP A 128 0.35 10.89 -7.02
CA ASP A 128 -0.15 12.28 -7.10
C ASP A 128 -1.27 12.67 -6.12
N THR A 129 -1.72 11.78 -5.22
CA THR A 129 -2.71 12.13 -4.18
C THR A 129 -2.08 12.39 -2.80
N TYR A 130 -0.75 12.31 -2.70
CA TYR A 130 0.01 12.64 -1.50
C TYR A 130 1.30 13.38 -1.83
N THR A 131 1.88 14.02 -0.82
CA THR A 131 3.22 14.59 -0.87
C THR A 131 4.04 14.05 0.30
N GLU A 132 5.32 13.75 0.06
CA GLU A 132 6.25 13.43 1.15
C GLU A 132 6.69 14.72 1.85
N LYS A 133 6.42 14.85 3.14
CA LYS A 133 6.77 16.04 3.93
C LYS A 133 7.48 15.64 5.22
N TYR A 134 8.34 16.52 5.70
CA TYR A 134 8.83 16.44 7.08
C TYR A 134 7.79 17.09 8.00
N VAL A 135 7.24 16.30 8.91
CA VAL A 135 6.37 16.78 9.99
C VAL A 135 6.97 16.31 11.30
N ASP A 136 7.23 17.24 12.21
CA ASP A 136 7.91 16.97 13.49
C ASP A 136 9.23 16.19 13.34
N GLY A 137 9.98 16.51 12.28
CA GLY A 137 11.26 15.88 11.96
C GLY A 137 11.17 14.50 11.29
N ILE A 138 9.96 13.97 11.08
CA ILE A 138 9.73 12.67 10.44
C ILE A 138 9.27 12.88 9.00
N LYS A 139 9.99 12.31 8.03
CA LYS A 139 9.57 12.28 6.64
C LYS A 139 8.46 11.25 6.48
N ARG A 140 7.26 11.67 6.09
CA ARG A 140 6.08 10.80 5.95
C ARG A 140 5.21 11.22 4.77
N PRO A 141 4.41 10.29 4.19
CA PRO A 141 3.38 10.67 3.23
C PRO A 141 2.32 11.52 3.93
N VAL A 142 1.88 12.60 3.29
CA VAL A 142 0.78 13.46 3.73
C VAL A 142 -0.22 13.56 2.59
N PRO A 143 -1.49 13.15 2.77
CA PRO A 143 -2.47 13.23 1.69
C PRO A 143 -2.69 14.70 1.29
N ASN A 144 -2.91 14.92 -0.01
CA ASN A 144 -3.18 16.25 -0.54
C ASN A 144 -4.60 16.71 -0.16
N ASP A 145 -5.52 15.75 0.00
CA ASP A 145 -6.87 15.94 0.53
C ASP A 145 -6.91 15.48 2.01
N PRO A 146 -7.19 16.38 2.97
CA PRO A 146 -7.24 16.03 4.39
C PRO A 146 -8.43 15.13 4.76
N ASP A 147 -9.47 15.08 3.92
CA ASP A 147 -10.72 14.34 4.18
C ASP A 147 -10.73 12.96 3.48
N VAL A 148 -9.55 12.40 3.19
CA VAL A 148 -9.42 11.05 2.66
C VAL A 148 -9.99 10.02 3.63
N GLU A 149 -10.87 9.16 3.14
CA GLU A 149 -11.49 8.09 3.92
C GLU A 149 -10.60 6.82 3.90
N PRO A 150 -10.63 5.99 4.97
CA PRO A 150 -9.90 4.74 4.99
C PRO A 150 -10.49 3.74 3.98
N VAL A 151 -9.61 3.01 3.29
CA VAL A 151 -10.04 1.94 2.37
C VAL A 151 -10.52 0.70 3.11
N ALA A 152 -10.08 0.52 4.36
CA ALA A 152 -10.52 -0.57 5.22
C ALA A 152 -10.42 -0.22 6.71
N LYS A 153 -11.28 -0.85 7.50
CA LYS A 153 -11.18 -0.91 8.96
C LYS A 153 -10.62 -2.26 9.37
N LEU A 154 -9.77 -2.24 10.38
CA LEU A 154 -9.07 -3.40 10.90
C LEU A 154 -9.59 -3.68 12.31
N ILE A 155 -10.45 -4.68 12.43
CA ILE A 155 -11.16 -5.03 13.66
C ILE A 155 -10.24 -5.92 14.52
N PRO A 156 -9.87 -5.51 15.75
CA PRO A 156 -9.00 -6.32 16.59
C PRO A 156 -9.67 -7.64 16.96
N GLN A 157 -8.92 -8.73 16.79
CA GLN A 157 -9.32 -10.06 17.24
C GLN A 157 -9.24 -10.14 18.77
N LYS A 158 -10.17 -10.89 19.37
CA LYS A 158 -10.21 -11.14 20.83
C LYS A 158 -9.20 -12.19 21.26
#